data_AF-A0A1W1W2U2-F1
#
_entry.id   AF-A0A1W1W2U2-F1
#
_cell.length_a   1.000
_cell.length_b   1.000
_cell.length_c   1.000
_cell.angle_alpha   90.00
_cell.angle_beta   90.00
_cell.angle_gamma   90.00
#
_symmetry.space_group_name_H-M   'P 1'
#
loop_
_entity.id
_entity.type
_entity.pdbx_description
1 polymer ?
#
loop_
_entity_poly.entity_id
_entity_poly.type
_entity_poly.pdbx_seq_one_letter_code
_entity_poly.pdbx_strand_id
1 'polypeptide(L)'
;MTAQKSGASPDKRRTYDEAFKAEALRLASESRSTQAAARQLGISPKLLYRWQQAQVVAEVGSVEAGARPGGPGPARPPQAGRARAGYFKKSLGHLRPADPVSAYQHIAQRAGQVPVRQLCQVLRVTPAAYYAWQRRQQVPAVEPAWQVAVREAFVYHSQRYGTRRLRAEVQAQGHAVGRWRIRRVLQAHGLRAQQPRSFVPRTTDSDPAVHAAPNRLLGQLAPTAPNQVWVSD
;
A
#
# COMPACT_ATOMS: atom_id res chain seq x y z
N MET A 1 -31.43 -38.70 -12.38
CA MET A 1 -31.34 -37.88 -11.16
C MET A 1 -30.12 -36.99 -11.28
N THR A 2 -30.29 -35.76 -11.72
CA THR A 2 -29.18 -34.84 -12.03
C THR A 2 -29.31 -33.62 -11.13
N ALA A 3 -28.32 -33.46 -10.24
CA ALA A 3 -28.29 -32.46 -9.18
C ALA A 3 -28.19 -31.03 -9.76
N GLN A 4 -29.17 -30.19 -9.42
CA GLN A 4 -29.13 -28.76 -9.68
C GLN A 4 -28.16 -28.10 -8.68
N LYS A 5 -27.03 -27.58 -9.20
CA LYS A 5 -26.18 -26.63 -8.47
C LYS A 5 -26.91 -25.29 -8.41
N SER A 6 -27.44 -24.94 -7.24
CA SER A 6 -27.96 -23.60 -6.95
C SER A 6 -26.81 -22.59 -6.95
N GLY A 7 -26.83 -21.65 -7.89
CA GLY A 7 -25.85 -20.56 -8.01
C GLY A 7 -25.91 -19.62 -6.81
N ALA A 8 -24.75 -19.35 -6.20
CA ALA A 8 -24.58 -18.36 -5.17
C ALA A 8 -24.72 -16.95 -5.77
N SER A 9 -25.77 -16.24 -5.37
CA SER A 9 -25.99 -14.82 -5.68
C SER A 9 -25.00 -13.94 -4.88
N PRO A 10 -24.50 -12.81 -5.42
CA PRO A 10 -23.49 -12.00 -4.74
C PRO A 10 -24.03 -11.41 -3.44
N ASP A 11 -23.24 -11.55 -2.37
CA ASP A 11 -23.58 -11.24 -0.99
C ASP A 11 -23.95 -9.75 -0.82
N LYS A 12 -25.24 -9.44 -0.94
CA LYS A 12 -25.78 -8.11 -0.61
C LYS A 12 -25.46 -7.86 0.85
N ARG A 13 -24.67 -6.81 1.14
CA ARG A 13 -24.37 -6.38 2.51
C ARG A 13 -25.68 -6.29 3.29
N ARG A 14 -25.89 -7.20 4.24
CA ARG A 14 -27.07 -7.19 5.10
C ARG A 14 -27.09 -5.87 5.88
N THR A 15 -28.08 -5.03 5.61
CA THR A 15 -28.36 -3.83 6.39
C THR A 15 -29.25 -4.23 7.56
N TYR A 16 -28.84 -3.88 8.78
CA TYR A 16 -29.60 -4.15 10.00
C TYR A 16 -30.27 -2.87 10.47
N ASP A 17 -31.54 -2.96 10.84
CA ASP A 17 -32.31 -1.84 11.38
C ASP A 17 -31.79 -1.42 12.77
N GLU A 18 -32.00 -0.16 13.15
CA GLU A 18 -31.52 0.39 14.43
C GLU A 18 -32.21 -0.27 15.64
N ALA A 19 -33.50 -0.60 15.52
CA ALA A 19 -34.24 -1.32 16.55
C ALA A 19 -33.61 -2.70 16.85
N PHE A 20 -33.23 -3.41 15.79
CA PHE A 20 -32.57 -4.71 15.89
C PHE A 20 -31.17 -4.60 16.49
N LYS A 21 -30.41 -3.53 16.18
CA LYS A 21 -29.09 -3.29 16.81
C LYS A 21 -29.21 -3.08 18.32
N ALA A 22 -30.23 -2.33 18.76
CA ALA A 22 -30.47 -2.07 20.18
C ALA A 22 -30.83 -3.36 20.94
N GLU A 23 -31.71 -4.19 20.38
CA GLU A 23 -32.06 -5.49 20.94
C GLU A 23 -30.85 -6.43 20.99
N ALA A 24 -30.06 -6.47 19.93
CA ALA A 24 -28.86 -7.29 19.85
C ALA A 24 -27.80 -6.91 20.91
N LEU A 25 -27.67 -5.62 21.21
CA LEU A 25 -26.78 -5.12 22.27
C LEU A 25 -27.34 -5.42 23.67
N ARG A 26 -28.65 -5.29 23.88
CA ARG A 26 -29.31 -5.65 25.16
C ARG A 26 -29.09 -7.14 25.48
N LEU A 27 -29.36 -8.00 24.50
CA LEU A 27 -29.19 -9.44 24.62
C LEU A 27 -27.72 -9.81 24.86
N ALA A 28 -26.77 -9.07 24.27
CA ALA A 28 -25.34 -9.25 24.53
C ALA A 28 -24.93 -8.86 25.95
N SER A 29 -25.59 -7.88 26.58
CA SER A 29 -25.34 -7.53 27.99
C SER A 29 -25.99 -8.49 29.00
N GLU A 30 -27.14 -9.08 28.65
CA GLU A 30 -27.85 -10.05 29.50
C GLU A 30 -27.25 -11.47 29.40
N SER A 31 -26.60 -11.77 28.28
CA SER A 31 -25.96 -13.07 28.04
C SER A 31 -24.63 -13.21 28.75
N ARG A 32 -24.37 -14.41 29.31
CA ARG A 32 -23.06 -14.77 29.90
C ARG A 32 -21.88 -14.67 28.91
N SER A 33 -22.14 -14.62 27.61
CA SER A 33 -21.11 -14.49 26.56
C SER A 33 -21.66 -13.83 25.30
N THR A 34 -20.88 -12.93 24.71
CA THR A 34 -21.18 -12.29 23.41
C THR A 34 -21.28 -13.29 22.26
N GLN A 35 -20.58 -14.43 22.37
CA GLN A 35 -20.69 -15.51 21.39
C GLN A 35 -22.02 -16.27 21.49
N ALA A 36 -22.56 -16.44 22.70
CA ALA A 36 -23.87 -17.06 22.91
C ALA A 36 -24.99 -16.17 22.34
N ALA A 37 -24.92 -14.86 22.61
CA ALA A 37 -25.82 -13.87 22.03
C ALA A 37 -25.79 -13.86 20.49
N ALA A 38 -24.59 -13.90 19.90
CA ALA A 38 -24.42 -13.97 18.45
C ALA A 38 -25.05 -15.23 17.83
N ARG A 39 -24.91 -16.38 18.51
CA ARG A 39 -25.51 -17.65 18.08
C ARG A 39 -27.04 -17.62 18.15
N GLN A 40 -27.61 -17.05 19.20
CA GLN A 40 -29.07 -16.90 19.35
C GLN A 40 -29.67 -16.00 18.27
N LEU A 41 -28.96 -14.94 17.87
CA LEU A 41 -29.41 -13.99 16.84
C LEU A 41 -29.05 -14.41 15.40
N GLY A 42 -28.27 -15.48 15.22
CA GLY A 42 -27.81 -15.93 13.90
C GLY A 42 -26.86 -14.94 13.20
N ILE A 43 -26.10 -14.14 13.97
CA ILE A 43 -25.20 -13.10 13.44
C ILE A 43 -23.74 -13.44 13.74
N SER A 44 -22.82 -12.89 12.95
CA SER A 44 -21.38 -12.96 13.25
C SER A 44 -21.05 -12.25 14.58
N PRO A 45 -20.29 -12.90 15.50
CA PRO A 45 -19.84 -12.28 16.75
C PRO A 45 -19.01 -11.00 16.55
N LYS A 46 -18.27 -10.90 15.44
CA LYS A 46 -17.49 -9.70 15.08
C LYS A 46 -18.36 -8.47 14.89
N LEU A 47 -19.62 -8.67 14.49
CA LEU A 47 -20.55 -7.61 14.16
C LEU A 47 -21.13 -6.97 15.43
N LEU A 48 -21.47 -7.80 16.43
CA LEU A 48 -21.80 -7.34 17.80
C LEU A 48 -20.63 -6.57 18.43
N TYR A 49 -19.40 -7.09 18.30
CA TYR A 49 -18.21 -6.43 18.84
C TYR A 49 -18.02 -5.01 18.27
N ARG A 50 -18.25 -4.86 16.96
CA ARG A 50 -18.16 -3.57 16.27
C ARG A 50 -19.26 -2.60 16.71
N TRP A 51 -20.46 -3.09 16.98
CA TRP A 51 -21.57 -2.27 17.50
C TRP A 51 -21.33 -1.83 18.96
N GLN A 52 -20.79 -2.70 19.81
CA GLN A 52 -20.39 -2.35 21.19
C GLN A 52 -19.33 -1.24 21.19
N GLN A 53 -18.30 -1.34 20.35
CA GLN A 53 -17.27 -0.30 20.23
C GLN A 53 -17.84 1.03 19.73
N ALA A 54 -18.81 1.00 18.81
CA ALA A 54 -19.45 2.21 18.31
C ALA A 54 -20.24 2.97 19.40
N GLN A 55 -20.87 2.25 20.36
CA GLN A 55 -21.52 2.89 21.50
C GLN A 55 -20.53 3.54 22.46
N VAL A 56 -19.43 2.86 22.81
CA VAL A 56 -18.40 3.43 23.69
C VAL A 56 -17.78 4.70 23.09
N VAL A 57 -17.52 4.71 21.78
CA VAL A 57 -16.99 5.89 21.08
C VAL A 57 -18.00 7.04 21.06
N ALA A 58 -19.30 6.73 20.94
CA ALA A 58 -20.35 7.75 21.03
C ALA A 58 -20.46 8.35 22.44
N GLU A 59 -20.38 7.53 23.48
CA GLU A 59 -20.43 7.97 24.89
C GLU A 59 -19.20 8.81 25.27
N VAL A 60 -17.99 8.38 24.91
CA VAL A 60 -16.76 9.14 25.16
C VAL A 60 -16.73 10.46 24.38
N GLY A 61 -17.27 10.47 23.15
CA GLY A 61 -17.41 11.69 22.34
C GLY A 61 -18.38 12.73 22.92
N SER A 62 -19.38 12.31 23.69
CA SER A 62 -20.29 13.22 24.41
C SER A 62 -19.70 13.78 25.71
N VAL A 63 -18.79 13.07 26.38
CA VAL A 63 -18.18 13.52 27.64
C VAL A 63 -17.09 14.57 27.41
N GLU A 64 -16.35 14.51 26.28
CA GLU A 64 -15.34 15.54 25.94
C GLU A 64 -15.95 16.89 25.50
N ALA A 65 -17.24 16.95 25.16
CA ALA A 65 -17.93 18.19 24.81
C ALA A 65 -18.42 19.01 26.02
N GLY A 66 -18.37 18.46 27.24
CA GLY A 66 -18.96 19.05 28.45
C GLY A 66 -18.02 19.80 29.39
N ALA A 67 -16.70 19.82 29.17
CA ALA A 67 -15.75 20.38 30.14
C ALA A 67 -14.90 21.53 29.55
N ARG A 68 -15.43 22.75 29.59
CA ARG A 68 -14.63 23.99 29.62
C ARG A 68 -15.31 25.03 30.53
N PRO A 69 -14.69 25.44 31.66
CA PRO A 69 -15.16 26.61 32.40
C PRO A 69 -14.70 27.88 31.67
N GLY A 70 -15.59 28.87 31.60
CA GLY A 70 -15.39 30.12 30.89
C GLY A 70 -14.47 31.11 31.62
N GLY A 71 -13.73 31.88 30.81
CA GLY A 71 -13.00 33.09 31.18
C GLY A 71 -12.79 33.96 29.94
N PRO A 72 -12.87 35.31 30.03
CA PRO A 72 -13.15 36.18 28.89
C PRO A 72 -11.90 36.50 28.07
N GLY A 73 -11.98 36.31 26.75
CA GLY A 73 -10.95 36.75 25.79
C GLY A 73 -11.27 38.15 25.22
N PRO A 74 -10.26 39.00 24.96
CA PRO A 74 -10.48 40.40 24.65
C PRO A 74 -10.93 40.66 23.20
N ALA A 75 -11.78 41.69 23.10
CA ALA A 75 -12.07 42.63 22.00
C ALA A 75 -11.75 42.20 20.54
N ARG A 76 -12.83 42.03 19.75
CA ARG A 76 -12.82 42.16 18.29
C ARG A 76 -12.59 43.62 17.89
N PRO A 77 -11.68 43.95 16.96
CA PRO A 77 -11.69 45.25 16.29
C PRO A 77 -12.81 45.31 15.22
N PRO A 78 -13.25 46.52 14.83
CA PRO A 78 -14.39 46.72 13.95
C PRO A 78 -14.05 46.51 12.46
N GLN A 79 -15.11 46.36 11.68
CA GLN A 79 -15.18 45.94 10.28
C GLN A 79 -14.43 46.86 9.32
N ALA A 80 -13.78 46.28 8.31
CA ALA A 80 -13.35 47.00 7.10
C ALA A 80 -13.98 46.39 5.84
N GLY A 81 -14.85 47.19 5.21
CA GLY A 81 -14.98 47.33 3.76
C GLY A 81 -15.35 46.10 2.92
N ARG A 82 -16.60 46.07 2.44
CA ARG A 82 -16.97 45.31 1.22
C ARG A 82 -16.14 45.82 0.03
N ALA A 83 -15.37 44.95 -0.62
CA ALA A 83 -14.84 45.19 -1.95
C ALA A 83 -15.03 43.96 -2.85
N ARG A 84 -16.03 44.10 -3.74
CA ARG A 84 -16.25 43.47 -5.05
C ARG A 84 -16.13 41.94 -5.16
N ALA A 85 -17.29 41.33 -5.37
CA ALA A 85 -17.48 40.00 -5.91
C ALA A 85 -16.81 39.87 -7.30
N GLY A 86 -15.59 39.34 -7.33
CA GLY A 86 -15.02 38.73 -8.52
C GLY A 86 -15.31 37.23 -8.49
N TYR A 87 -15.92 36.73 -9.55
CA TYR A 87 -16.35 35.34 -9.74
C TYR A 87 -15.19 34.31 -9.63
N PHE A 88 -14.80 33.92 -8.41
CA PHE A 88 -13.73 32.93 -8.17
C PHE A 88 -14.20 31.46 -8.14
N LYS A 89 -15.49 31.20 -8.37
CA LYS A 89 -16.06 29.84 -8.27
C LYS A 89 -15.69 28.93 -9.45
N LYS A 90 -15.30 29.48 -10.61
CA LYS A 90 -15.02 28.72 -11.84
C LYS A 90 -13.57 28.24 -12.00
N SER A 91 -12.62 28.71 -11.18
CA SER A 91 -11.19 28.32 -11.26
C SER A 91 -10.78 27.22 -10.28
N LEU A 92 -11.61 26.92 -9.27
CA LEU A 92 -11.25 25.97 -8.20
C LEU A 92 -11.22 24.50 -8.65
N GLY A 93 -11.84 24.16 -9.79
CA GLY A 93 -11.83 22.80 -10.33
C GLY A 93 -10.45 22.36 -10.83
N HIS A 94 -9.64 23.29 -11.34
CA HIS A 94 -8.30 23.01 -11.88
C HIS A 94 -7.19 23.09 -10.83
N LEU A 95 -7.46 23.70 -9.67
CA LEU A 95 -6.50 23.87 -8.58
C LEU A 95 -6.61 22.78 -7.51
N ARG A 96 -7.42 21.75 -7.73
CA ARG A 96 -7.50 20.61 -6.82
C ARG A 96 -6.58 19.51 -7.31
N PRO A 97 -5.35 19.41 -6.78
CA PRO A 97 -4.61 18.17 -6.96
C PRO A 97 -5.44 17.01 -6.41
N ALA A 98 -5.49 15.91 -7.15
CA ALA A 98 -6.17 14.70 -6.73
C ALA A 98 -5.58 14.11 -5.45
N ASP A 99 -4.30 14.41 -5.18
CA ASP A 99 -3.55 13.97 -4.00
C ASP A 99 -3.52 15.07 -2.90
N PRO A 100 -3.93 14.79 -1.66
CA PRO A 100 -3.77 15.69 -0.53
C PRO A 100 -2.32 16.15 -0.29
N VAL A 101 -1.29 15.35 -0.65
CA VAL A 101 0.11 15.74 -0.48
C VAL A 101 0.47 16.95 -1.32
N SER A 102 0.07 16.97 -2.59
CA SER A 102 0.30 18.11 -3.47
C SER A 102 -0.44 19.37 -2.99
N ALA A 103 -1.63 19.21 -2.41
CA ALA A 103 -2.34 20.34 -1.79
C ALA A 103 -1.53 20.93 -0.63
N TYR A 104 -0.95 20.10 0.24
CA TYR A 104 -0.12 20.57 1.33
C TYR A 104 1.18 21.25 0.85
N GLN A 105 1.79 20.74 -0.22
CA GLN A 105 2.97 21.37 -0.84
C GLN A 105 2.64 22.77 -1.37
N HIS A 106 1.50 22.95 -2.05
CA HIS A 106 1.05 24.27 -2.51
C HIS A 106 0.77 25.23 -1.36
N ILE A 107 0.22 24.74 -0.24
CA ILE A 107 0.03 25.55 0.97
C ILE A 107 1.38 25.99 1.53
N ALA A 108 2.35 25.07 1.65
CA ALA A 108 3.67 25.36 2.18
C ALA A 108 4.41 26.43 1.36
N GLN A 109 4.32 26.36 0.03
CA GLN A 109 4.94 27.35 -0.87
C GLN A 109 4.40 28.78 -0.69
N ARG A 110 3.14 28.92 -0.26
CA ARG A 110 2.43 30.22 -0.17
C ARG A 110 2.16 30.67 1.27
N ALA A 111 2.54 29.88 2.26
CA ALA A 111 2.27 30.14 3.67
C ALA A 111 2.89 31.45 4.20
N GLY A 112 3.93 31.97 3.54
CA GLY A 112 4.54 33.27 3.87
C GLY A 112 3.83 34.49 3.27
N GLN A 113 2.94 34.29 2.30
CA GLN A 113 2.24 35.38 1.58
C GLN A 113 0.74 35.41 1.90
N VAL A 114 0.14 34.24 2.14
CA VAL A 114 -1.30 34.09 2.37
C VAL A 114 -1.52 33.26 3.64
N PRO A 115 -2.47 33.68 4.53
CA PRO A 115 -2.81 32.90 5.71
C PRO A 115 -3.17 31.44 5.38
N VAL A 116 -2.52 30.50 6.06
CA VAL A 116 -2.71 29.05 5.87
C VAL A 116 -4.18 28.65 5.92
N ARG A 117 -4.99 29.23 6.83
CA ARG A 117 -6.42 28.93 6.93
C ARG A 117 -7.19 29.26 5.65
N GLN A 118 -6.85 30.36 4.97
CA GLN A 118 -7.49 30.74 3.71
C GLN A 118 -7.09 29.76 2.60
N LEU A 119 -5.81 29.39 2.51
CA LEU A 119 -5.33 28.39 1.56
C LEU A 119 -5.99 27.02 1.79
N CYS A 120 -6.13 26.58 3.05
CA CYS A 120 -6.83 25.36 3.42
C CYS A 120 -8.31 25.39 2.99
N GLN A 121 -8.99 26.52 3.15
CA GLN A 121 -10.39 26.68 2.74
C GLN A 121 -10.55 26.59 1.22
N VAL A 122 -9.66 27.26 0.47
CA VAL A 122 -9.62 27.23 -1.01
C VAL A 122 -9.38 25.81 -1.53
N LEU A 123 -8.41 25.10 -0.95
CA LEU A 123 -8.02 23.75 -1.35
C LEU A 123 -8.86 22.64 -0.71
N ARG A 124 -9.83 23.00 0.14
CA ARG A 124 -10.73 22.08 0.88
C ARG A 124 -10.00 21.02 1.69
N VAL A 125 -8.91 21.40 2.35
CA VAL A 125 -8.18 20.56 3.31
C VAL A 125 -8.33 21.11 4.73
N THR A 126 -8.18 20.25 5.73
CA THR A 126 -8.24 20.71 7.13
C THR A 126 -6.89 21.30 7.55
N PRO A 127 -6.86 22.44 8.28
CA PRO A 127 -5.61 22.99 8.82
C PRO A 127 -4.84 21.99 9.69
N ALA A 128 -5.57 21.16 10.46
CA ALA A 128 -4.99 20.12 11.29
C ALA A 128 -4.19 19.09 10.47
N ALA A 129 -4.71 18.68 9.30
CA ALA A 129 -4.01 17.75 8.43
C ALA A 129 -2.77 18.39 7.77
N TYR A 130 -2.85 19.67 7.39
CA TYR A 130 -1.69 20.41 6.89
C TYR A 130 -0.57 20.50 7.94
N TYR A 131 -0.87 20.94 9.16
CA TYR A 131 0.15 21.05 10.21
C TYR A 131 0.69 19.67 10.64
N ALA A 132 -0.15 18.62 10.62
CA ALA A 132 0.32 17.26 10.86
C ALA A 132 1.29 16.79 9.76
N TRP A 133 1.01 17.09 8.49
CA TRP A 133 1.93 16.84 7.38
C TRP A 133 3.22 17.66 7.53
N GLN A 134 3.12 18.96 7.84
CA GLN A 134 4.28 19.83 8.03
C GLN A 134 5.20 19.33 9.14
N ARG A 135 4.65 18.90 10.29
CA ARG A 135 5.43 18.30 11.37
C ARG A 135 6.16 17.03 10.91
N ARG A 136 5.51 16.17 10.13
CA ARG A 136 6.14 14.96 9.58
C ARG A 136 7.28 15.28 8.62
N GLN A 137 7.21 16.38 7.89
CA GLN A 137 8.28 16.83 7.00
C GLN A 137 9.48 17.44 7.75
N GLN A 138 9.25 18.01 8.93
CA GLN A 138 10.32 18.61 9.75
C GLN A 138 11.10 17.57 10.56
N VAL A 139 10.50 16.42 10.85
CA VAL A 139 11.21 15.31 11.49
C VAL A 139 12.05 14.62 10.42
N PRO A 140 13.39 14.60 10.54
CA PRO A 140 14.22 13.79 9.66
C PRO A 140 13.73 12.35 9.79
N ALA A 141 13.35 11.74 8.67
CA ALA A 141 13.02 10.33 8.67
C ALA A 141 14.31 9.58 9.02
N VAL A 142 14.44 9.16 10.30
CA VAL A 142 15.55 8.31 10.73
C VAL A 142 15.47 7.06 9.87
N GLU A 143 16.52 6.82 9.07
CA GLU A 143 16.61 5.62 8.25
C GLU A 143 16.54 4.42 9.20
N PRO A 144 15.53 3.56 9.09
CA PRO A 144 15.43 2.41 9.97
C PRO A 144 16.68 1.54 9.81
N ALA A 145 17.23 1.02 10.91
CA ALA A 145 18.45 0.20 10.91
C ALA A 145 18.42 -0.93 9.87
N TRP A 146 17.26 -1.55 9.65
CA TRP A 146 17.09 -2.60 8.66
C TRP A 146 17.31 -2.14 7.20
N GLN A 147 17.07 -0.86 6.88
CA GLN A 147 17.31 -0.33 5.53
C GLN A 147 18.81 -0.19 5.26
N VAL A 148 19.56 0.26 6.27
CA VAL A 148 21.02 0.30 6.26
C VAL A 148 21.57 -1.12 6.08
N ALA A 149 21.12 -2.07 6.90
CA ALA A 149 21.47 -3.49 6.80
C ALA A 149 21.20 -4.09 5.40
N VAL A 150 20.05 -3.76 4.78
CA VAL A 150 19.75 -4.19 3.40
C VAL A 150 20.78 -3.67 2.40
N ARG A 151 21.17 -2.40 2.51
CA ARG A 151 22.12 -1.76 1.59
C ARG A 151 23.53 -2.32 1.79
N GLU A 152 23.95 -2.48 3.03
CA GLU A 152 25.24 -3.09 3.38
C GLU A 152 25.32 -4.54 2.88
N ALA A 153 24.31 -5.37 3.16
CA ALA A 153 24.24 -6.74 2.65
C ALA A 153 24.25 -6.79 1.12
N PHE A 154 23.58 -5.84 0.46
CA PHE A 154 23.55 -5.78 -0.99
C PHE A 154 24.93 -5.48 -1.61
N VAL A 155 25.66 -4.54 -1.02
CA VAL A 155 27.04 -4.20 -1.44
C VAL A 155 27.99 -5.33 -1.10
N TYR A 156 27.90 -5.90 0.11
CA TYR A 156 28.73 -7.01 0.58
C TYR A 156 28.68 -8.21 -0.38
N HIS A 157 27.50 -8.54 -0.92
CA HIS A 157 27.34 -9.63 -1.88
C HIS A 157 27.57 -9.23 -3.35
N SER A 158 28.22 -8.09 -3.60
CA SER A 158 28.52 -7.58 -4.94
C SER A 158 27.28 -7.47 -5.81
N GLN A 159 26.15 -7.04 -5.23
CA GLN A 159 24.87 -6.86 -5.92
C GLN A 159 24.24 -8.15 -6.47
N ARG A 160 24.80 -9.34 -6.21
CA ARG A 160 24.26 -10.63 -6.71
C ARG A 160 22.98 -11.04 -6.00
N TYR A 161 22.76 -10.54 -4.79
CA TYR A 161 21.65 -10.99 -3.95
C TYR A 161 20.37 -10.22 -4.27
N GLY A 162 19.36 -10.96 -4.73
CA GLY A 162 18.01 -10.45 -4.86
C GLY A 162 17.26 -10.40 -3.53
N THR A 163 16.06 -9.83 -3.56
CA THR A 163 15.16 -9.63 -2.40
C THR A 163 14.90 -10.86 -1.53
N ARG A 164 14.99 -12.08 -2.08
CA ARG A 164 14.82 -13.33 -1.30
C ARG A 164 16.03 -13.61 -0.41
N ARG A 165 17.25 -13.51 -0.95
CA ARG A 165 18.49 -13.76 -0.21
C ARG A 165 18.78 -12.64 0.78
N LEU A 166 18.56 -11.39 0.38
CA LEU A 166 18.68 -10.23 1.28
C LEU A 166 17.73 -10.33 2.49
N ARG A 167 16.53 -10.88 2.31
CA ARG A 167 15.62 -11.11 3.44
C ARG A 167 16.25 -12.06 4.47
N ALA A 168 16.83 -13.17 4.01
CA ALA A 168 17.46 -14.13 4.92
C ALA A 168 18.63 -13.50 5.67
N GLU A 169 19.47 -12.73 4.97
CA GLU A 169 20.62 -12.03 5.53
C GLU A 169 20.21 -11.02 6.62
N VAL A 170 19.26 -10.15 6.28
CA VAL A 170 18.76 -9.11 7.19
C VAL A 170 17.99 -9.71 8.36
N GLN A 171 17.32 -10.86 8.15
CA GLN A 171 16.68 -11.60 9.23
C GLN A 171 17.71 -12.26 10.16
N ALA A 172 18.84 -12.76 9.64
CA ALA A 172 19.95 -13.28 10.44
C ALA A 172 20.61 -12.18 11.30
N GLN A 173 20.59 -10.93 10.82
CA GLN A 173 21.03 -9.74 11.57
C GLN A 173 19.97 -9.24 12.58
N GLY A 174 18.88 -9.97 12.79
CA GLY A 174 17.84 -9.65 13.77
C GLY A 174 16.72 -8.75 13.27
N HIS A 175 16.69 -8.42 11.97
CA HIS A 175 15.66 -7.55 11.40
C HIS A 175 14.54 -8.35 10.70
N ALA A 176 13.37 -8.44 11.34
CA ALA A 176 12.20 -9.09 10.75
C ALA A 176 11.53 -8.20 9.68
N VAL A 177 11.96 -8.33 8.42
CA VAL A 177 11.44 -7.51 7.30
C VAL A 177 10.89 -8.36 6.17
N GLY A 178 9.73 -7.94 5.65
CA GLY A 178 9.10 -8.56 4.49
C GLY A 178 9.82 -8.23 3.17
N ARG A 179 9.86 -9.21 2.26
CA ARG A 179 10.48 -9.11 0.92
C ARG A 179 10.08 -7.85 0.13
N TRP A 180 8.82 -7.43 0.20
CA TRP A 180 8.30 -6.26 -0.51
C TRP A 180 8.80 -4.92 0.03
N ARG A 181 9.11 -4.84 1.33
CA ARG A 181 9.75 -3.65 1.93
C ARG A 181 11.18 -3.53 1.44
N ILE A 182 11.93 -4.63 1.44
CA ILE A 182 13.28 -4.70 0.89
C ILE A 182 13.28 -4.29 -0.59
N ARG A 183 12.32 -4.80 -1.38
CA ARG A 183 12.17 -4.40 -2.80
C ARG A 183 12.00 -2.88 -2.96
N ARG A 184 11.13 -2.26 -2.15
CA ARG A 184 10.89 -0.81 -2.20
C ARG A 184 12.14 -0.01 -1.88
N VAL A 185 12.92 -0.43 -0.89
CA VAL A 185 14.21 0.21 -0.57
C VAL A 185 15.16 0.09 -1.75
N LEU A 186 15.36 -1.11 -2.29
CA LEU A 186 16.23 -1.29 -3.47
C LEU A 186 15.78 -0.40 -4.64
N GLN A 187 14.47 -0.32 -4.92
CA GLN A 187 13.93 0.54 -5.97
C GLN A 187 14.14 2.03 -5.70
N ALA A 188 13.89 2.49 -4.47
CA ALA A 188 14.07 3.89 -4.07
C ALA A 188 15.54 4.35 -4.20
N HIS A 189 16.49 3.43 -4.01
CA HIS A 189 17.93 3.69 -4.18
C HIS A 189 18.49 3.29 -5.55
N GLY A 190 17.65 2.87 -6.51
CA GLY A 190 18.10 2.45 -7.84
C GLY A 190 18.95 1.16 -7.87
N LEU A 191 18.98 0.41 -6.77
CA LEU A 191 19.77 -0.81 -6.61
C LEU A 191 19.07 -1.99 -7.31
N ARG A 192 19.76 -2.63 -8.26
CA ARG A 192 19.24 -3.77 -9.03
C ARG A 192 20.17 -4.95 -8.89
N ALA A 193 19.62 -6.09 -8.49
CA ALA A 193 20.41 -7.31 -8.35
C ALA A 193 20.97 -7.73 -9.72
N GLN A 194 22.28 -7.97 -9.76
CA GLN A 194 22.95 -8.49 -10.95
C GLN A 194 22.62 -9.99 -11.08
N GLN A 195 22.03 -10.35 -12.21
CA GLN A 195 21.96 -11.75 -12.62
C GLN A 195 23.16 -12.05 -13.50
N PRO A 196 24.08 -12.96 -13.10
CA PRO A 196 25.10 -13.41 -14.02
C PRO A 196 24.42 -14.03 -15.23
N ARG A 197 24.97 -13.78 -16.42
CA ARG A 197 24.55 -14.51 -17.63
C ARG A 197 24.76 -16.01 -17.36
N SER A 198 23.81 -16.84 -17.80
CA SER A 198 24.01 -18.28 -17.79
C SER A 198 25.31 -18.59 -18.52
N PHE A 199 26.25 -19.23 -17.83
CA PHE A 199 27.47 -19.70 -18.46
C PHE A 199 27.06 -20.80 -19.44
N VAL A 200 27.24 -20.53 -20.73
CA VAL A 200 27.12 -21.55 -21.77
C VAL A 200 28.55 -21.94 -22.11
N PRO A 201 29.05 -23.11 -21.67
CA PRO A 201 30.36 -23.57 -22.09
C PRO A 201 30.37 -23.68 -23.61
N ARG A 202 31.24 -22.91 -24.26
CA ARG A 202 31.64 -23.19 -25.64
C ARG A 202 32.62 -24.35 -25.57
N THR A 203 32.09 -25.56 -25.60
CA THR A 203 32.89 -26.80 -25.56
C THR A 203 33.70 -27.01 -26.84
N THR A 204 33.31 -26.34 -27.93
CA THR A 204 33.95 -26.47 -29.23
C THR A 204 34.48 -25.11 -29.67
N ASP A 205 35.81 -24.93 -29.58
CA ASP A 205 36.48 -23.90 -30.36
C ASP A 205 36.72 -24.49 -31.75
N SER A 206 35.80 -24.19 -32.67
CA SER A 206 35.86 -24.73 -34.03
C SER A 206 36.99 -24.01 -34.77
N ASP A 207 38.11 -24.71 -34.99
CA ASP A 207 39.21 -24.17 -35.81
C ASP A 207 38.66 -23.86 -37.22
N PRO A 208 38.71 -22.59 -37.67
CA PRO A 208 38.23 -22.21 -38.99
C PRO A 208 38.97 -22.92 -40.14
N ALA A 209 40.16 -23.47 -39.87
CA ALA A 209 40.96 -24.23 -40.83
C ALA A 209 40.54 -25.71 -40.94
N VAL A 210 39.75 -26.23 -40.00
CA VAL A 210 39.23 -27.60 -40.07
C VAL A 210 38.04 -27.63 -41.02
N HIS A 211 38.28 -28.06 -42.25
CA HIS A 211 37.21 -28.37 -43.18
C HIS A 211 36.43 -29.58 -42.68
N ALA A 212 35.14 -29.37 -42.38
CA ALA A 212 34.23 -30.47 -42.08
C ALA A 212 34.29 -31.49 -43.23
N ALA A 213 34.38 -32.78 -42.90
CA ALA A 213 34.36 -33.84 -43.90
C ALA A 213 33.09 -33.67 -44.77
N PRO A 214 33.20 -33.78 -46.11
CA PRO A 214 32.07 -33.54 -46.99
C PRO A 214 30.93 -34.50 -46.61
N ASN A 215 29.73 -33.95 -46.42
CA ASN A 215 28.56 -34.75 -46.09
C ASN A 215 28.19 -35.62 -47.29
N ARG A 216 28.55 -36.90 -47.21
CA ARG A 216 28.34 -37.88 -48.30
C ARG A 216 26.86 -38.21 -48.51
N LEU A 217 25.99 -37.91 -47.56
CA LEU A 217 24.55 -38.15 -47.67
C LEU A 217 23.82 -37.05 -48.46
N LEU A 218 24.47 -35.92 -48.73
CA LEU A 218 23.87 -34.85 -49.54
C LEU A 218 23.63 -35.35 -50.97
N GLY A 219 22.37 -35.34 -51.40
CA GLY A 219 21.96 -35.77 -52.74
C GLY A 219 21.78 -37.28 -52.91
N GLN A 220 21.96 -38.08 -51.85
CA GLN A 220 21.64 -39.51 -51.89
C GLN A 220 20.15 -39.76 -51.62
N LEU A 221 19.66 -40.91 -52.09
CA LEU A 221 18.32 -41.40 -51.75
C LEU A 221 18.21 -41.68 -50.26
N ALA A 222 17.03 -41.46 -49.70
CA ALA A 222 16.79 -41.73 -48.29
C ALA A 222 16.94 -43.24 -47.99
N PRO A 223 17.58 -43.61 -46.86
CA PRO A 223 17.69 -45.01 -46.46
C PRO A 223 16.29 -45.62 -46.25
N THR A 224 16.11 -46.84 -46.74
CA THR A 224 14.83 -47.56 -46.74
C THR A 224 14.74 -48.64 -45.67
N ALA A 225 15.87 -48.98 -45.01
CA ALA A 225 15.92 -49.95 -43.94
C ALA A 225 16.89 -49.53 -42.82
N PRO A 226 16.73 -50.08 -41.60
CA PRO A 226 17.69 -49.88 -40.50
C PRO A 226 19.11 -50.29 -40.88
N ASN A 227 20.11 -49.75 -40.17
CA ASN A 227 21.55 -50.03 -40.33
C ASN A 227 22.18 -49.65 -41.69
N GLN A 228 21.50 -48.85 -42.52
CA GLN A 228 22.05 -48.37 -43.79
C GLN A 228 22.92 -47.11 -43.65
N VAL A 229 22.67 -46.29 -42.62
CA VAL A 229 23.42 -45.05 -42.34
C VAL A 229 23.66 -44.95 -40.85
N TRP A 230 24.88 -44.60 -40.46
CA TRP A 230 25.32 -44.47 -39.07
C TRP A 230 25.87 -43.07 -38.88
N VAL A 231 25.42 -42.37 -37.84
CA VAL A 231 25.86 -41.02 -37.46
C VAL A 231 26.20 -41.02 -35.98
N SER A 232 27.31 -40.40 -35.61
CA SER A 232 27.69 -40.14 -34.22
C SER A 232 27.77 -38.62 -33.99
N ASP A 233 27.32 -38.17 -32.82
CA ASP A 233 27.45 -36.79 -32.31
C ASP A 233 28.64 -36.69 -31.34
#